data_AF-A0A3G6IWV2-F1
#
_entry.id   AF-A0A3G6IWV2-F1
#
_cell.length_a   1.000
_cell.length_b   1.000
_cell.length_c   1.000
_cell.angle_alpha   90.00
_cell.angle_beta   90.00
_cell.angle_gamma   90.00
#
_symmetry.space_group_name_H-M   'P 1'
#
loop_
_entity.id
_entity.type
_entity.pdbx_description
1 polymer ?
#
loop_
_entity_poly.entity_id
_entity_poly.type
_entity_poly.pdbx_seq_one_letter_code
_entity_poly.pdbx_strand_id
1 'polypeptide(L)'
;MRILNSPALGIALGAACGSVLRAELLFVLPGLWTLAFINVLGSFLMGRLAPPAWLGTGFLGGFTSFSTFTALLTSTDSPFVAGFYLAGTTAGCVCAWLMGSALRQRT
;
A
#
# COMPACT_ATOMS: atom_id res chain seq x y z
N MET A 1 12.80 -24.61 -18.09
CA MET A 1 13.06 -23.49 -17.14
C MET A 1 12.53 -22.14 -17.68
N ARG A 2 11.27 -22.04 -18.12
CA ARG A 2 10.69 -20.78 -18.64
C ARG A 2 10.16 -19.85 -17.54
N ILE A 3 9.80 -20.39 -16.38
CA ILE A 3 9.21 -19.66 -15.24
C ILE A 3 10.24 -18.72 -14.58
N LEU A 4 11.51 -19.15 -14.46
CA LEU A 4 12.58 -18.35 -13.87
C LEU A 4 12.94 -17.08 -14.68
N ASN A 5 12.69 -17.08 -15.99
CA ASN A 5 12.95 -15.92 -16.86
C ASN A 5 11.73 -15.00 -17.03
N SER A 6 10.64 -15.24 -16.29
CA SER A 6 9.42 -14.43 -16.40
C SER A 6 9.42 -13.29 -15.38
N PRO A 7 8.97 -12.07 -15.76
CA PRO A 7 8.83 -10.95 -14.81
C PRO A 7 7.83 -11.27 -13.67
N ALA A 8 6.97 -12.27 -13.86
CA ALA A 8 6.00 -12.73 -12.88
C ALA A 8 6.65 -13.26 -11.59
N LEU A 9 7.79 -13.95 -11.67
CA LEU A 9 8.45 -14.47 -10.47
C LEU A 9 8.93 -13.35 -9.54
N GLY A 10 9.54 -12.30 -10.12
CA GLY A 10 9.98 -11.13 -9.35
C GLY A 10 8.81 -10.37 -8.72
N ILE A 11 7.70 -10.22 -9.44
CA ILE A 11 6.47 -9.61 -8.91
C ILE A 11 5.91 -10.44 -7.74
N ALA A 12 5.82 -11.76 -7.91
CA ALA A 12 5.29 -12.66 -6.89
C ALA A 12 6.14 -12.64 -5.61
N LEU A 13 7.48 -12.71 -5.74
CA LEU A 13 8.39 -12.62 -4.59
C LEU A 13 8.30 -11.25 -3.91
N GLY A 14 8.25 -10.17 -4.68
CA GLY A 14 8.04 -8.82 -4.15
C GLY A 14 6.74 -8.77 -3.35
N ALA A 15 5.62 -9.20 -3.93
CA ALA A 15 4.31 -9.18 -3.28
C ALA A 15 4.28 -10.02 -2.00
N ALA A 16 4.90 -11.21 -2.00
CA ALA A 16 5.05 -12.03 -0.82
C ALA A 16 5.80 -11.28 0.30
N CYS A 17 6.97 -10.72 0.01
CA CYS A 17 7.74 -9.95 0.99
C CYS A 17 6.97 -8.71 1.52
N GLY A 18 6.33 -7.95 0.63
CA GLY A 18 5.56 -6.76 1.01
C GLY A 18 4.37 -7.10 1.91
N SER A 19 3.65 -8.18 1.58
CA SER A 19 2.50 -8.64 2.36
C SER A 19 2.88 -9.19 3.73
N VAL A 20 4.01 -9.91 3.84
CA VAL A 20 4.56 -10.33 5.13
C VAL A 20 4.93 -9.13 5.98
N LEU A 21 5.63 -8.14 5.41
CA LEU A 21 5.98 -6.92 6.17
C LEU A 21 4.74 -6.19 6.69
N ARG A 22 3.70 -6.04 5.85
CA ARG A 22 2.41 -5.46 6.27
C ARG A 22 1.79 -6.28 7.41
N ALA A 23 1.81 -7.61 7.31
CA ALA A 23 1.25 -8.50 8.33
C ALA A 23 1.98 -8.34 9.67
N GLU A 24 3.31 -8.35 9.67
CA GLU A 24 4.12 -8.14 10.88
C GLU A 24 3.89 -6.75 11.49
N LEU A 25 3.83 -5.69 10.67
CA LEU A 25 3.54 -4.35 11.17
C LEU A 25 2.15 -4.24 11.82
N LEU A 26 1.14 -4.89 11.24
CA LEU A 26 -0.21 -4.93 11.82
C LEU A 26 -0.28 -5.84 13.05
N PHE A 27 0.57 -6.84 13.15
CA PHE A 27 0.67 -7.69 14.34
C PHE A 27 1.27 -6.90 15.52
N VAL A 28 2.34 -6.14 15.29
CA VAL A 28 3.00 -5.33 16.33
C VAL A 28 2.21 -4.06 16.68
N LEU A 29 1.65 -3.38 15.67
CA LEU A 29 0.90 -2.13 15.82
C LEU A 29 -0.50 -2.29 15.18
N PRO A 30 -1.43 -2.97 15.85
CA PRO A 30 -2.76 -3.19 15.29
C PRO A 30 -3.55 -1.87 15.22
N GLY A 31 -4.37 -1.74 14.18
CA GLY A 31 -5.36 -0.68 14.09
C GLY A 31 -5.51 -0.08 12.70
N LEU A 32 -6.63 0.63 12.54
CA LEU A 32 -6.99 1.33 11.31
C LEU A 32 -5.93 2.34 10.86
N TRP A 33 -5.33 3.08 11.81
CA TRP A 33 -4.35 4.13 11.53
C TRP A 33 -3.02 3.58 11.03
N THR A 34 -2.57 2.43 11.56
CA THR A 34 -1.38 1.75 11.05
C THR A 34 -1.56 1.38 9.58
N LEU A 35 -2.71 0.80 9.22
CA LEU A 35 -2.98 0.45 7.82
C LEU A 35 -3.11 1.69 6.93
N ALA A 36 -3.73 2.77 7.41
CA ALA A 36 -3.79 4.04 6.68
C ALA A 36 -2.38 4.55 6.38
N PHE A 37 -1.50 4.57 7.39
CA PHE A 37 -0.11 4.98 7.21
C PHE A 37 0.62 4.10 6.18
N ILE A 38 0.49 2.77 6.29
CA ILE A 38 1.07 1.82 5.33
C ILE A 38 0.62 2.13 3.90
N ASN A 39 -0.68 2.31 3.69
CA ASN A 39 -1.25 2.60 2.37
C ASN A 39 -0.77 3.95 1.83
N VAL A 40 -0.81 5.01 2.65
CA VAL A 40 -0.37 6.36 2.27
C VAL A 40 1.12 6.39 1.93
N LEU A 41 1.96 5.76 2.76
CA LEU A 41 3.40 5.65 2.52
C LEU A 41 3.68 4.86 1.24
N GLY A 42 3.01 3.73 1.04
CA GLY A 42 3.15 2.94 -0.18
C GLY A 42 2.77 3.73 -1.43
N SER A 43 1.65 4.46 -1.40
CA SER A 43 1.23 5.35 -2.49
C SER A 43 2.24 6.47 -2.74
N PHE A 44 2.79 7.10 -1.70
CA PHE A 44 3.86 8.09 -1.84
C PHE A 44 5.08 7.50 -2.54
N LEU A 45 5.56 6.33 -2.10
CA LEU A 45 6.73 5.68 -2.68
C LEU A 45 6.50 5.26 -4.13
N MET A 46 5.31 4.75 -4.48
CA MET A 46 4.93 4.50 -5.88
C MET A 46 5.02 5.78 -6.71
N GLY A 47 4.45 6.87 -6.19
CA GLY A 47 4.48 8.19 -6.82
C GLY A 47 5.89 8.75 -6.97
N ARG A 48 6.75 8.62 -5.95
CA ARG A 48 8.10 9.19 -5.90
C ARG A 48 9.14 8.42 -6.70
N LEU A 49 9.03 7.10 -6.75
CA LEU A 49 10.08 6.26 -7.31
C LEU A 49 9.83 5.82 -8.76
N ALA A 50 8.56 5.79 -9.23
CA ALA A 50 8.21 5.08 -10.48
C ALA A 50 8.91 3.71 -10.57
N PRO A 51 8.72 2.84 -9.56
CA PRO A 51 9.56 1.67 -9.41
C PRO A 51 9.29 0.63 -10.53
N PRO A 52 10.27 -0.23 -10.84
CA PRO A 52 10.07 -1.37 -11.73
C PRO A 52 9.00 -2.33 -11.17
N ALA A 53 8.45 -3.20 -12.03
CA ALA A 53 7.29 -4.04 -11.71
C ALA A 53 7.44 -4.89 -10.43
N TRP A 54 8.62 -5.47 -10.17
CA TRP A 54 8.86 -6.29 -8.97
C TRP A 54 8.72 -5.50 -7.66
N LEU A 55 9.04 -4.21 -7.68
CA LEU A 55 8.96 -3.32 -6.53
C LEU A 55 7.62 -2.57 -6.48
N GLY A 56 7.12 -2.10 -7.63
CA GLY A 56 5.83 -1.42 -7.74
C GLY A 56 4.64 -2.36 -7.59
N THR A 57 4.39 -3.19 -8.60
CA THR A 57 3.30 -4.17 -8.60
C THR A 57 3.53 -5.28 -7.56
N GLY A 58 4.78 -5.70 -7.37
CA GLY A 58 5.14 -6.70 -6.38
C GLY A 58 5.14 -6.14 -4.96
N PHE A 59 6.29 -5.67 -4.47
CA PHE A 59 6.47 -5.32 -3.05
C PHE A 59 5.50 -4.24 -2.55
N LEU A 60 5.43 -3.08 -3.19
CA LEU A 60 4.52 -2.00 -2.77
C LEU A 60 3.05 -2.39 -2.96
N GLY A 61 2.74 -3.22 -3.98
CA GLY A 61 1.42 -3.78 -4.19
C GLY A 61 0.99 -4.77 -3.10
N GLY A 62 1.90 -5.60 -2.58
CA GLY A 62 1.64 -6.49 -1.45
C GLY A 62 1.70 -5.80 -0.08
N PHE A 63 2.51 -4.76 0.04
CA PHE A 63 2.67 -3.94 1.24
C PHE A 63 1.44 -3.07 1.51
N THR A 64 0.83 -2.48 0.47
CA THR A 64 -0.47 -1.80 0.59
C THR A 64 -1.61 -2.82 0.51
N SER A 65 -2.80 -2.48 1.01
CA SER A 65 -3.95 -3.38 0.96
C SER A 65 -5.28 -2.63 0.98
N PHE A 66 -6.08 -2.84 -0.08
CA PHE A 66 -7.46 -2.39 -0.15
C PHE A 66 -8.41 -3.35 0.57
N SER A 67 -8.21 -4.67 0.48
CA SER A 67 -9.10 -5.66 1.11
C SER A 67 -9.05 -5.60 2.64
N THR A 68 -7.87 -5.38 3.22
CA THR A 68 -7.74 -5.17 4.68
C THR A 68 -8.39 -3.83 5.08
N PHE A 69 -8.25 -2.80 4.23
CA PHE A 69 -8.89 -1.50 4.45
C PHE A 69 -10.41 -1.63 4.46
N THR A 70 -11.01 -2.34 3.50
CA THR A 70 -12.46 -2.59 3.47
C THR A 70 -12.91 -3.45 4.65
N ALA A 71 -12.13 -4.46 5.05
CA ALA A 71 -12.47 -5.29 6.20
C ALA A 71 -12.53 -4.45 7.49
N LEU A 72 -11.51 -3.65 7.77
CA LEU A 72 -11.49 -2.75 8.93
C LEU A 72 -12.59 -1.69 8.88
N LEU A 73 -12.88 -1.17 7.69
CA LEU A 73 -14.00 -0.24 7.50
C LEU A 73 -15.34 -0.89 7.87
N THR A 74 -15.59 -2.13 7.44
CA THR A 74 -16.82 -2.86 7.76
C THR A 74 -16.91 -3.34 9.21
N SER A 75 -15.78 -3.46 9.89
CA SER A 75 -15.71 -3.80 11.32
C SER A 75 -15.76 -2.59 12.25
N THR A 76 -15.93 -1.38 11.72
CA THR A 76 -16.01 -0.15 12.51
C THR A 76 -17.47 0.16 12.88
N ASP A 77 -17.80 0.18 14.17
CA ASP A 77 -19.18 0.36 14.65
C ASP A 77 -19.77 1.76 14.42
N SER A 78 -18.92 2.79 14.31
CA SER A 78 -19.36 4.18 14.13
C SER A 78 -19.33 4.59 12.65
N PRO A 79 -20.49 4.94 12.05
CA PRO A 79 -20.55 5.40 10.65
C PRO A 79 -19.72 6.66 10.40
N PHE A 80 -19.62 7.54 11.39
CA PHE A 80 -18.81 8.76 11.29
C PHE A 80 -17.32 8.43 11.23
N VAL A 81 -16.84 7.54 12.10
CA VAL A 81 -15.44 7.10 12.09
C VAL A 81 -15.12 6.34 10.82
N ALA A 82 -16.01 5.46 10.37
CA ALA A 82 -15.87 4.74 9.11
C ALA A 82 -15.79 5.70 7.91
N GLY A 83 -16.70 6.69 7.84
CA GLY A 83 -16.70 7.71 6.80
C GLY A 83 -15.42 8.54 6.79
N PHE A 84 -14.95 8.97 7.96
CA PHE A 84 -13.69 9.71 8.09
C PHE A 84 -12.48 8.85 7.69
N TYR A 85 -12.44 7.59 8.09
CA TYR A 85 -11.39 6.65 7.72
C TYR A 85 -11.34 6.39 6.22
N LEU A 86 -12.50 6.19 5.59
CA LEU A 86 -12.63 6.00 4.15
C LEU A 86 -12.15 7.23 3.37
N ALA A 87 -12.70 8.39 3.67
CA ALA A 87 -12.37 9.63 2.98
C ALA A 87 -10.91 10.03 3.23
N GLY A 88 -10.47 10.00 4.49
CA GLY A 88 -9.12 10.39 4.90
C GLY A 88 -8.04 9.50 4.30
N THR A 89 -8.21 8.17 4.34
CA THR A 89 -7.23 7.24 3.78
C THR A 89 -7.16 7.36 2.26
N THR A 90 -8.31 7.42 1.59
CA THR A 90 -8.35 7.51 0.11
C THR A 90 -7.75 8.82 -0.38
N ALA A 91 -8.18 9.96 0.18
CA ALA A 91 -7.61 11.26 -0.15
C ALA A 91 -6.11 11.32 0.19
N GLY A 92 -5.72 10.77 1.35
CA GLY A 92 -4.32 10.67 1.77
C GLY A 92 -3.46 9.92 0.75
N CYS A 93 -3.90 8.75 0.28
CA CYS A 93 -3.18 7.96 -0.72
C CYS A 93 -3.03 8.71 -2.06
N VAL A 94 -4.10 9.33 -2.55
CA VAL A 94 -4.07 10.10 -3.81
C VAL A 94 -3.14 11.29 -3.69
N CYS A 95 -3.29 12.10 -2.65
CA CYS A 95 -2.43 13.26 -2.40
C CYS A 95 -0.96 12.84 -2.23
N ALA A 96 -0.71 11.74 -1.52
CA ALA A 96 0.64 11.21 -1.31
C ALA A 96 1.28 10.76 -2.63
N TRP A 97 0.54 10.04 -3.48
CA TRP A 97 1.04 9.66 -4.80
C TRP A 97 1.35 10.89 -5.67
N LEU A 98 0.42 11.87 -5.73
CA LEU A 98 0.59 13.10 -6.49
C LEU A 98 1.81 13.90 -5.99
N MET A 99 1.96 14.04 -4.69
CA MET A 99 3.10 14.70 -4.06
C MET A 99 4.41 13.98 -4.39
N GLY A 100 4.45 12.65 -4.27
CA GLY A 100 5.61 11.84 -4.66
C GLY A 100 5.98 12.05 -6.12
N SER A 101 4.99 12.00 -7.02
CA SER A 101 5.16 12.21 -8.46
C SER A 101 5.68 13.61 -8.78
N ALA A 102 5.13 14.64 -8.14
CA ALA A 102 5.58 16.02 -8.30
C ALA A 102 7.01 16.22 -7.80
N LEU A 103 7.39 15.61 -6.68
CA LEU A 103 8.78 15.64 -6.18
C LEU A 103 9.74 14.95 -7.13
N ARG A 104 9.35 13.82 -7.73
CA ARG A 104 10.18 13.12 -8.74
C ARG A 104 10.42 13.99 -9.96
N GLN A 105 9.43 14.75 -10.42
CA GLN A 105 9.57 15.61 -11.61
C GLN A 105 10.48 16.83 -11.36
N ARG A 106 10.73 17.18 -10.10
CA ARG A 106 11.57 18.33 -9.70
C ARG A 106 13.02 17.95 -9.39
N THR A 107 13.35 16.66 -9.36
CA THR A 107 14.69 16.13 -9.07
C THR A 107 15.23 15.39 -10.28
#